data_AF-A0A6G0VXS0-F1
#
_entry.id   AF-A0A6G0VXS0-F1
#
_cell.length_a   1.000
_cell.length_b   1.000
_cell.length_c   1.000
_cell.angle_alpha   90.00
_cell.angle_beta   90.00
_cell.angle_gamma   90.00
#
_symmetry.space_group_name_H-M   'P 1'
#
loop_
_entity.id
_entity.type
_entity.pdbx_description
1 polymer ?
#
loop_
_entity_poly.entity_id
_entity_poly.type
_entity_poly.pdbx_seq_one_letter_code
_entity_poly.pdbx_strand_id
1 'polypeptide(L)' 'MFSKKRKVDNENRKFLAEWTEQYCFTLPVRAGAVPVCLIRNSTVAVVKCANLTRHYNTMHKDFEKV' A
#
# COMPACT_ATOMS: atom_id res chain seq x y z
N MET A 1 -0.90 -2.92 34.07
CA MET A 1 -1.34 -2.28 32.81
C MET A 1 -1.14 -3.27 31.67
N PHE A 2 -2.18 -3.98 31.26
CA PHE A 2 -2.11 -4.81 30.05
C PHE A 2 -2.23 -3.88 28.85
N SER A 3 -1.11 -3.63 28.17
CA SER A 3 -1.11 -2.94 26.87
C SER A 3 -2.14 -3.60 25.98
N LYS A 4 -3.25 -2.88 25.74
CA LYS A 4 -4.37 -3.34 24.92
C LYS A 4 -3.80 -3.68 23.55
N LYS A 5 -3.64 -4.98 23.26
CA LYS A 5 -3.12 -5.49 21.97
C LYS A 5 -3.94 -4.83 20.87
N ARG A 6 -3.38 -3.79 20.23
CA ARG A 6 -4.05 -3.11 19.13
C ARG A 6 -4.19 -4.11 18.01
N LYS A 7 -5.42 -4.29 17.52
CA LYS A 7 -5.72 -5.15 16.39
C LYS A 7 -5.24 -4.43 15.13
N VAL A 8 -3.93 -4.51 14.86
CA VAL A 8 -3.23 -3.80 13.77
C VAL A 8 -3.78 -4.16 12.39
N ASP A 9 -4.56 -5.25 12.30
CA ASP A 9 -5.24 -5.70 11.08
C ASP A 9 -6.23 -4.66 10.53
N ASN A 10 -6.91 -3.88 11.38
CA ASN A 10 -7.84 -2.86 10.91
C ASN A 10 -7.12 -1.61 10.38
N GLU A 11 -5.98 -1.25 10.98
CA GLU A 11 -5.15 -0.14 10.51
C GLU A 11 -4.45 -0.49 9.19
N ASN A 12 -3.99 -1.74 9.03
CA ASN A 12 -3.35 -2.19 7.81
C ASN A 12 -4.27 -2.26 6.59
N ARG A 13 -5.59 -2.41 6.79
CA ARG A 13 -6.58 -2.48 5.69
C ARG A 13 -7.06 -1.12 5.22
N LYS A 14 -6.70 -0.03 5.91
CA LYS A 14 -6.99 1.33 5.48
C LYS A 14 -5.86 1.83 4.62
N PHE A 15 -6.20 2.35 3.45
CA PHE A 15 -5.22 2.99 2.58
C PHE A 15 -4.89 4.36 3.17
N LEU A 16 -3.61 4.62 3.45
CA LEU A 16 -3.15 5.92 3.93
C LEU A 16 -2.77 6.79 2.74
N ALA A 17 -3.13 8.07 2.79
CA ALA A 17 -2.83 9.02 1.73
C ALA A 17 -1.31 9.12 1.46
N GLU A 18 -0.49 9.00 2.51
CA GLU A 18 0.98 8.99 2.44
C GLU A 18 1.53 7.88 1.52
N TRP A 19 0.81 6.77 1.32
CA TRP A 19 1.25 5.69 0.43
C TRP A 19 1.14 6.07 -1.04
N THR A 20 0.34 7.08 -1.35
CA THR A 20 0.28 7.68 -2.68
C THR A 20 1.59 8.35 -3.03
N GLU A 21 2.15 9.12 -2.10
CA GLU A 21 3.40 9.84 -2.30
C GLU A 21 4.62 8.92 -2.15
N GLN A 22 4.62 8.03 -1.15
CA GLN A 22 5.78 7.16 -0.88
C GLN A 22 5.91 5.97 -1.84
N TYR A 23 4.79 5.38 -2.26
CA TYR A 23 4.80 4.15 -3.05
C TYR A 23 4.17 4.30 -4.44
N CYS A 24 3.68 5.50 -4.80
CA CYS A 24 2.95 5.77 -6.05
C CYS A 24 1.73 4.85 -6.23
N PHE A 25 1.01 4.55 -5.16
CA PHE A 25 -0.23 3.80 -5.22
C PHE A 25 -1.45 4.71 -5.08
N THR A 26 -2.55 4.37 -5.72
CA THR A 26 -3.84 5.01 -5.44
C THR A 26 -4.88 3.96 -5.09
N LEU A 27 -5.80 4.30 -4.20
CA LEU A 27 -6.99 3.49 -3.96
C LEU A 27 -8.18 4.15 -4.66
N PRO A 28 -8.78 3.51 -5.67
CA PRO A 28 -9.99 4.01 -6.28
C PRO A 28 -11.09 4.20 -5.24
N VAL A 29 -11.85 5.30 -5.33
CA VAL A 29 -12.97 5.59 -4.41
C VAL A 29 -14.18 4.74 -4.82
N ARG A 30 -14.11 3.42 -4.58
CA ARG A 30 -15.21 2.47 -4.77
C ARG A 30 -15.26 1.46 -3.63
N ALA A 31 -16.44 0.94 -3.32
CA ALA A 31 -16.58 -0.15 -2.36
C ALA A 31 -15.79 -1.38 -2.84
N GLY A 32 -14.93 -1.94 -1.98
CA GLY A 32 -14.08 -3.08 -2.35
C GLY A 32 -13.00 -2.75 -3.39
N ALA A 33 -12.59 -1.48 -3.50
CA ALA A 33 -11.45 -1.11 -4.33
C ALA A 33 -10.17 -1.81 -3.88
N VAL A 34 -9.30 -2.10 -4.86
CA VAL A 34 -7.95 -2.59 -4.62
C VAL A 34 -6.96 -1.48 -4.97
N PRO A 35 -5.84 -1.33 -4.23
CA PRO A 35 -4.83 -0.35 -4.58
C PRO A 35 -4.23 -0.64 -5.95
N VAL A 36 -4.01 0.41 -6.72
CA VAL A 36 -3.43 0.38 -8.06
C VAL A 36 -2.11 1.14 -8.02
N CYS A 37 -1.04 0.49 -8.50
CA CYS A 37 0.26 1.11 -8.73
C CYS A 37 0.16 2.01 -9.96
N LEU A 38 0.48 3.29 -9.81
CA LEU A 38 0.43 4.26 -10.91
C LEU A 38 1.64 4.15 -11.85
N ILE A 39 2.74 3.56 -11.40
CA ILE A 39 3.96 3.42 -12.21
C ILE A 39 3.83 2.26 -13.20
N ARG A 40 3.15 1.18 -12.81
CA ARG A 40 3.06 -0.04 -13.63
C ARG A 40 1.65 -0.53 -13.90
N ASN A 41 0.63 0.29 -13.60
CA ASN A 41 -0.79 -0.04 -13.73
C ASN A 41 -1.19 -1.41 -13.13
N SER A 42 -0.47 -1.86 -12.11
CA SER A 42 -0.65 -3.18 -11.49
C SER A 42 -1.45 -3.05 -10.20
N THR A 43 -2.34 -4.00 -9.90
CA THR A 43 -3.19 -3.96 -8.69
C THR A 43 -2.70 -4.91 -7.61
N VAL A 44 -2.87 -4.56 -6.34
CA VAL A 44 -2.64 -5.48 -5.20
C VAL A 44 -3.95 -5.92 -4.56
N ALA A 45 -4.17 -7.23 -4.39
CA ALA A 45 -5.45 -7.76 -3.92
C ALA A 45 -5.84 -7.34 -2.48
N VAL A 46 -4.87 -6.94 -1.66
CA VAL A 46 -5.11 -6.54 -0.27
C VAL A 46 -4.40 -5.22 -0.01
N VAL A 47 -5.17 -4.23 0.45
CA VAL A 47 -4.68 -2.99 1.05
C VAL A 47 -3.90 -3.37 2.30
N LYS A 48 -2.57 -3.39 2.21
CA LYS A 48 -1.66 -3.69 3.31
C LYS A 48 -0.30 -3.09 3.02
N CYS A 49 0.29 -2.35 3.96
CA CYS A 49 1.59 -1.68 3.75
C CYS A 49 2.63 -2.67 3.22
N ALA A 50 2.73 -3.85 3.84
CA ALA A 50 3.68 -4.89 3.43
C ALA A 50 3.55 -5.31 1.96
N ASN A 51 2.34 -5.29 1.38
CA ASN A 51 2.14 -5.60 -0.03
C ASN A 51 2.61 -4.46 -0.92
N LEU A 52 2.34 -3.21 -0.53
CA LEU A 52 2.73 -2.01 -1.26
C LEU A 52 4.25 -1.83 -1.21
N THR A 53 4.87 -1.93 -0.03
CA THR A 53 6.32 -1.84 0.17
C THR A 53 7.06 -2.93 -0.60
N ARG A 54 6.55 -4.17 -0.58
CA ARG A 54 7.12 -5.28 -1.36
C ARG A 54 7.02 -5.00 -2.86
N HIS A 55 5.85 -4.59 -3.34
CA HIS A 55 5.69 -4.23 -4.75
C HIS A 55 6.68 -3.13 -5.12
N TYR A 56 6.69 -2.01 -4.39
CA TYR A 56 7.60 -0.91 -4.64
C TYR A 56 9.07 -1.36 -4.66
N ASN A 57 9.54 -2.09 -3.64
CA ASN A 57 10.93 -2.54 -3.56
C ASN A 57 11.32 -3.55 -4.65
N THR A 58 10.42 -4.42 -5.10
CA THR A 58 10.79 -5.38 -6.15
C THR A 58 10.63 -4.80 -7.54
N MET A 59 9.67 -3.90 -7.71
CA MET A 59 9.20 -3.45 -9.02
C MET A 59 9.74 -2.07 -9.41
N HIS A 60 10.23 -1.28 -8.44
CA HIS A 60 10.73 0.09 -8.61
C HIS A 60 12.20 0.22 -8.18
N LYS A 61 12.88 -0.90 -7.87
CA LYS A 61 14.33 -0.93 -7.60
C LYS A 61 15.18 -0.33 -8.73
N ASP A 62 14.63 -0.29 -9.94
CA ASP A 62 15.30 0.25 -11.12
C ASP A 62 15.02 1.76 -11.34
N PHE A 63 14.00 2.32 -10.69
CA PHE A 63 13.67 3.75 -10.76
C PHE A 63 14.60 4.63 -9.90
N GLU A 64 15.37 4.03 -8.98
CA GLU A 64 16.35 4.75 -8.14
C GLU A 64 17.71 4.95 -8.85
N LYS A 65 17.87 4.48 -10.10
CA LYS A 65 19.07 4.73 -10.92
C LYS A 65 18.86 5.87 -11.92
N VAL A 66 18.59 7.08 -11.42
CA VAL A 66 18.76 8.32 -12.19
C VAL A 66 19.52 9.36 -11.40
#